data_AF-A0A6F9D6L0-F1
#
_entry.id   AF-A0A6F9D6L0-F1
#
_cell.length_a   1.000
_cell.length_b   1.000
_cell.length_c   1.000
_cell.angle_alpha   90.00
_cell.angle_beta   90.00
_cell.angle_gamma   90.00
#
_symmetry.space_group_name_H-M   'P 1'
#
loop_
_entity.id
_entity.type
_entity.pdbx_description
1 polymer ?
#
loop_
_entity_poly.entity_id
_entity_poly.type
_entity_poly.pdbx_seq_one_letter_code
_entity_poly.pdbx_strand_id
1 'polypeptide(L)'
;MVNSIAKFGGTVALVAVLFSIWTNRKPVDLKSEIPNILDSLRKAEKKVEVSQSARVAVGFGGCVDIFVDAVPLLDAAKIGCPKTPKHHKLIHNNLELSEGFAYFFKHGAAAERYMSNKNLFRQMVSTAHGIKGSRTQLGGNAPVMANRFAMEGADVLLGAQGSPDLTQFLNPEIKMAGGNVNESDIHLIMEYKTGEKWGKYESIRANRYIIHSDNHNPTIHSLESFAEAYKAFKPKLLVVGGLQMMENFPFKSGVREARLEAVQKLMEDATKNKGLTHFEFASFVDESLIDALKQHVFPFSDSIGLNEQELPNMLSYLQYGNITVLSDAYPRVATVLDQLRSTYRLLWQNYRRVSRIHVHTLPFQAILTRKSSPWKNTMSAAAHASLTANRYVCGNDMVDLETTKLLLDESFSTTVDPSSASKVPLKPYRPVSCWDEEIEGEVVLICIAPNLVCTKVHKTAGGGDNISSAGLAFQI
;
A
#
# COMPACT_ATOMS: atom_id res chain seq x y z
N MET A 1 61.59 22.79 24.65
CA MET A 1 60.93 21.70 23.89
C MET A 1 59.39 21.76 23.94
N VAL A 2 58.76 22.11 25.07
CA VAL A 2 57.28 22.12 25.22
C VAL A 2 56.57 23.15 24.31
N ASN A 3 57.15 24.34 24.09
CA ASN A 3 56.55 25.38 23.23
C ASN A 3 56.52 25.07 21.73
N SER A 4 57.37 24.16 21.25
CA SER A 4 57.40 23.77 19.83
C SER A 4 56.31 22.74 19.51
N ILE A 5 56.09 21.81 20.43
CA ILE A 5 55.08 20.73 20.31
C ILE A 5 53.66 21.30 20.35
N ALA A 6 53.39 22.29 21.21
CA ALA A 6 52.09 22.96 21.28
C ALA A 6 51.76 23.77 20.00
N LYS A 7 52.75 24.43 19.40
CA LYS A 7 52.59 25.15 18.13
C LYS A 7 52.37 24.19 16.96
N PHE A 8 53.05 23.05 16.95
CA PHE A 8 52.88 22.01 15.92
C PHE A 8 51.49 21.36 16.01
N GLY A 9 51.03 21.02 17.22
CA GLY A 9 49.68 20.48 17.45
C GLY A 9 48.55 21.45 17.08
N GLY A 10 48.71 22.74 17.41
CA GLY A 10 47.75 23.78 17.01
C GLY A 10 47.69 23.97 15.49
N THR A 11 48.82 23.87 14.80
CA THR A 11 48.88 23.99 13.34
C THR A 11 48.24 22.77 12.65
N VAL A 12 48.48 21.55 13.15
CA VAL A 12 47.86 20.32 12.62
C VAL A 12 46.34 20.33 12.85
N ALA A 13 45.87 20.78 14.01
CA ALA A 13 44.44 20.94 14.29
C ALA A 13 43.80 21.99 13.37
N LEU A 14 44.47 23.11 13.14
CA LEU A 14 43.99 24.16 12.23
C LEU A 14 43.92 23.65 10.78
N VAL A 15 44.93 22.92 10.31
CA VAL A 15 44.92 22.30 8.97
C VAL A 15 43.83 21.23 8.88
N ALA A 16 43.59 20.43 9.92
CA ALA A 16 42.51 19.45 9.94
C ALA A 16 41.13 20.12 9.92
N VAL A 17 40.95 21.23 10.63
CA VAL A 17 39.72 22.03 10.60
C VAL A 17 39.54 22.72 9.25
N LEU A 18 40.58 23.34 8.69
CA LEU A 18 40.52 23.97 7.37
C LEU A 18 40.33 22.94 6.25
N PHE A 19 40.93 21.77 6.36
CA PHE A 19 40.69 20.64 5.45
C PHE A 19 39.27 20.10 5.63
N SER A 20 38.75 19.99 6.86
CA SER A 20 37.35 19.64 7.11
C SER A 20 36.37 20.70 6.58
N ILE A 21 36.69 21.99 6.64
CA ILE A 21 35.89 23.08 6.07
C ILE A 21 35.98 23.08 4.54
N TRP A 22 37.16 22.80 3.98
CA TRP A 22 37.39 22.73 2.53
C TRP A 22 36.79 21.47 1.90
N THR A 23 36.77 20.35 2.63
CA THR A 23 36.12 19.10 2.23
C THR A 23 34.66 19.01 2.65
N ASN A 24 34.20 19.84 3.59
CA ASN A 24 32.78 20.10 3.84
C ASN A 24 32.20 20.76 2.59
N ARG A 25 31.81 19.92 1.64
CA ARG A 25 30.80 20.24 0.66
C ARG A 25 29.67 20.92 1.41
N LYS A 26 29.29 22.13 1.00
CA LYS A 26 28.10 22.80 1.52
C LYS A 26 26.98 21.75 1.55
N PRO A 27 26.22 21.63 2.66
CA PRO A 27 25.09 20.71 2.70
C PRO A 27 24.25 20.98 1.46
N VAL A 28 23.99 19.93 0.69
CA VAL A 28 23.22 20.06 -0.54
C VAL A 28 21.83 20.48 -0.10
N ASP A 29 21.38 21.67 -0.46
CA ASP A 29 19.99 22.03 -0.22
C ASP A 29 19.12 21.13 -1.11
N LEU A 30 18.72 19.98 -0.57
CA LEU A 30 17.96 18.98 -1.30
C LEU A 30 16.65 19.54 -1.86
N LYS A 31 16.10 20.60 -1.27
CA LYS A 31 14.92 21.28 -1.82
C LYS A 31 15.23 21.92 -3.16
N SER A 32 16.40 22.55 -3.31
CA SER A 32 16.87 23.11 -4.58
C SER A 32 17.16 22.03 -5.64
N GLU A 33 17.37 20.77 -5.21
CA GLU A 33 17.66 19.63 -6.09
C GLU A 33 16.44 18.80 -6.51
N ILE A 34 15.24 19.09 -5.98
CA ILE A 34 13.98 18.42 -6.38
C ILE A 34 13.78 18.39 -7.90
N PRO A 35 14.05 19.48 -8.67
CA PRO A 35 13.93 19.45 -10.12
C PRO A 35 14.86 18.42 -10.78
N ASN A 36 16.10 18.30 -10.31
CA ASN A 36 17.08 17.34 -10.82
C ASN A 36 16.69 15.89 -10.47
N ILE A 37 16.20 15.68 -9.24
CA ILE A 37 15.66 14.38 -8.81
C ILE A 37 14.49 13.97 -9.69
N LEU A 38 13.52 14.87 -9.92
CA LEU A 38 12.36 14.61 -10.77
C LEU A 38 12.76 14.26 -12.21
N ASP A 39 13.66 15.03 -12.81
CA ASP A 39 14.15 14.77 -14.16
C ASP A 39 14.85 13.42 -14.25
N SER A 40 15.70 13.07 -13.28
CA SER A 40 16.38 11.77 -13.25
C SER A 40 15.45 10.59 -12.95
N LEU A 41 14.39 10.76 -12.15
CA LEU A 41 13.34 9.75 -11.98
C LEU A 41 12.58 9.52 -13.29
N ARG A 42 12.20 10.60 -14.00
CA ARG A 42 11.55 10.52 -15.33
C ARG A 42 12.47 9.86 -16.36
N LYS A 43 13.77 10.14 -16.34
CA LYS A 43 14.75 9.45 -17.18
C LYS A 43 14.83 7.97 -16.84
N ALA A 44 14.79 7.58 -15.56
CA ALA A 44 14.79 6.17 -15.15
C ALA A 44 13.52 5.42 -15.56
N GLU A 45 12.35 6.07 -15.44
CA GLU A 45 11.06 5.60 -15.96
C GLU A 45 11.16 5.34 -17.47
N LYS A 46 11.65 6.30 -18.25
CA LYS A 46 11.75 6.20 -19.72
C LYS A 46 12.82 5.22 -20.25
N LYS A 47 13.62 4.57 -19.40
CA LYS A 47 14.61 3.57 -19.85
C LYS A 47 13.98 2.27 -20.35
N VAL A 48 12.72 2.04 -20.00
CA VAL A 48 12.00 0.81 -20.28
C VAL A 48 10.69 1.18 -20.95
N GLU A 49 10.40 0.52 -22.06
CA GLU A 49 9.07 0.56 -22.65
C GLU A 49 8.21 -0.53 -22.01
N VAL A 50 7.06 -0.14 -21.47
CA VAL A 50 6.08 -1.09 -20.90
C VAL A 50 5.40 -1.83 -22.05
N SER A 51 5.29 -3.16 -21.91
CA SER A 51 4.62 -4.01 -22.89
C SER A 51 3.14 -3.65 -23.01
N GLN A 52 2.76 -2.97 -24.10
CA GLN A 52 1.41 -2.46 -24.42
C GLN A 52 0.35 -3.55 -24.73
N SER A 53 0.48 -4.73 -24.14
CA SER A 53 -0.43 -5.88 -24.34
C SER A 53 -0.21 -6.98 -23.29
N ALA A 54 0.49 -6.67 -22.18
CA ALA A 54 0.61 -7.63 -21.10
C ALA A 54 -0.78 -7.95 -20.56
N ARG A 55 -1.14 -9.24 -20.56
CA ARG A 55 -2.42 -9.70 -20.01
C ARG A 55 -2.29 -9.85 -18.50
N VAL A 56 -3.04 -9.05 -17.76
CA VAL A 56 -3.05 -9.05 -16.29
C VAL A 56 -4.45 -9.38 -15.79
N ALA A 57 -4.57 -10.38 -14.94
CA ALA A 57 -5.81 -10.70 -14.27
C ALA A 57 -5.73 -10.22 -12.82
N VAL A 58 -6.74 -9.50 -12.34
CA VAL A 58 -6.75 -8.87 -11.02
C VAL A 58 -8.05 -9.26 -10.30
N GLY A 59 -7.94 -9.80 -9.10
CA GLY A 59 -9.07 -10.07 -8.20
C GLY A 59 -8.65 -9.81 -6.74
N PHE A 60 -9.56 -9.71 -5.78
CA PHE A 60 -11.02 -9.84 -5.87
C PHE A 60 -11.74 -8.65 -5.23
N GLY A 61 -13.02 -8.55 -5.57
CA GLY A 61 -13.95 -7.62 -4.95
C GLY A 61 -13.83 -6.22 -5.52
N GLY A 62 -14.91 -5.47 -5.49
CA GLY A 62 -14.94 -4.08 -5.89
C GLY A 62 -16.01 -3.34 -5.11
N CYS A 63 -15.76 -2.08 -4.83
CA CYS A 63 -16.71 -1.25 -4.12
C CYS A 63 -16.67 0.18 -4.65
N VAL A 64 -17.69 0.93 -4.24
CA VAL A 64 -17.76 2.36 -4.44
C VAL A 64 -17.51 3.03 -3.08
N ASP A 65 -16.46 3.84 -3.02
CA ASP A 65 -16.07 4.56 -1.81
C ASP A 65 -16.80 5.90 -1.75
N ILE A 66 -17.52 6.14 -0.66
CA ILE A 66 -18.17 7.42 -0.38
C ILE A 66 -17.42 8.09 0.77
N PHE A 67 -16.72 9.17 0.46
CA PHE A 67 -16.03 9.98 1.46
C PHE A 67 -16.95 11.07 1.97
N VAL A 68 -16.94 11.30 3.27
CA VAL A 68 -17.76 12.32 3.94
C VAL A 68 -17.17 12.71 5.28
N ASP A 69 -17.30 13.98 5.67
CA ASP A 69 -16.89 14.45 6.99
C ASP A 69 -17.74 13.75 8.07
N ALA A 70 -17.07 13.08 9.01
CA ALA A 70 -17.69 12.14 9.94
C ALA A 70 -18.67 12.79 10.91
N VAL A 71 -18.29 13.91 11.52
CA VAL A 71 -19.12 14.61 12.50
C VAL A 71 -20.39 15.19 11.86
N PRO A 72 -20.32 15.92 10.73
CA PRO A 72 -21.51 16.33 9.99
C PRO A 72 -22.44 15.17 9.61
N LEU A 73 -21.89 14.02 9.22
CA LEU A 73 -22.67 12.81 8.91
C LEU A 73 -23.41 12.28 10.13
N LEU A 74 -22.73 12.14 11.27
CA LEU A 74 -23.34 11.65 12.50
C LEU A 74 -24.44 12.60 12.99
N ASP A 75 -24.20 13.91 12.93
CA ASP A 75 -25.19 14.92 13.31
C ASP A 75 -26.42 14.88 12.38
N ALA A 76 -26.22 14.81 11.06
CA ALA A 76 -27.30 14.71 10.08
C ALA A 76 -28.11 13.40 10.23
N ALA A 77 -27.44 12.31 10.58
CA ALA A 77 -28.07 11.01 10.88
C ALA A 77 -28.72 10.95 12.27
N LYS A 78 -28.64 12.03 13.06
CA LYS A 78 -29.14 12.13 14.45
C LYS A 78 -28.50 11.11 15.39
N ILE A 79 -27.22 10.83 15.19
CA ILE A 79 -26.40 9.95 16.01
C ILE A 79 -25.52 10.81 16.92
N GLY A 80 -25.88 10.89 18.20
CA GLY A 80 -25.16 11.71 19.18
C GLY A 80 -23.86 11.07 19.66
N CYS A 81 -22.97 11.90 20.20
CA CYS A 81 -21.75 11.48 20.90
C CYS A 81 -22.10 10.52 22.06
N PRO A 82 -21.38 9.39 22.23
CA PRO A 82 -21.71 8.41 23.27
C PRO A 82 -21.21 8.89 24.64
N LYS A 83 -21.74 8.27 25.71
CA LYS A 83 -21.23 8.53 27.07
C LYS A 83 -19.84 7.94 27.28
N THR A 84 -19.57 6.76 26.72
CA THR A 84 -18.31 6.04 26.87
C THR A 84 -17.93 5.44 25.52
N PRO A 85 -16.70 5.61 25.02
CA PRO A 85 -16.26 4.98 23.78
C PRO A 85 -16.02 3.50 24.03
N LYS A 86 -16.45 2.64 23.10
CA LYS A 86 -16.30 1.19 23.23
C LYS A 86 -15.93 0.60 21.88
N HIS A 87 -14.95 -0.30 21.89
CA HIS A 87 -14.61 -1.07 20.69
C HIS A 87 -15.67 -2.13 20.43
N HIS A 88 -16.11 -2.22 19.18
CA HIS A 88 -17.01 -3.24 18.69
C HIS A 88 -16.39 -3.93 17.48
N LYS A 89 -16.55 -5.26 17.39
CA LYS A 89 -16.15 -6.06 16.21
C LYS A 89 -17.13 -5.87 15.05
N LEU A 90 -18.42 -5.78 15.37
CA LEU A 90 -19.53 -5.61 14.44
C LEU A 90 -20.41 -4.46 14.90
N ILE A 91 -21.10 -3.82 13.96
CA ILE A 91 -22.05 -2.74 14.25
C ILE A 91 -23.47 -3.24 13.96
N HIS A 92 -24.34 -3.18 14.97
CA HIS A 92 -25.74 -3.60 14.89
C HIS A 92 -26.73 -2.42 14.97
N ASN A 93 -26.34 -1.31 15.59
CA ASN A 93 -27.23 -0.18 15.88
C ASN A 93 -26.48 1.16 16.02
N ASN A 94 -27.24 2.25 16.16
CA ASN A 94 -26.70 3.61 16.27
C ASN A 94 -25.76 3.80 17.47
N LEU A 95 -26.05 3.14 18.61
CA LEU A 95 -25.23 3.26 19.81
C LEU A 95 -23.86 2.63 19.57
N GLU A 96 -23.80 1.44 19.00
CA GLU A 96 -22.54 0.76 18.70
C GLU A 96 -21.72 1.50 17.63
N LEU A 97 -22.37 2.07 16.61
CA LEU A 97 -21.70 2.94 15.65
C LEU A 97 -21.06 4.14 16.36
N SER A 98 -21.83 4.79 17.23
CA SER A 98 -21.40 5.97 17.98
C SER A 98 -20.23 5.65 18.93
N GLU A 99 -20.36 4.58 19.72
CA GLU A 99 -19.34 4.10 20.64
C GLU A 99 -18.06 3.68 19.92
N GLY A 100 -18.21 2.95 18.81
CA GLY A 100 -17.12 2.48 17.96
C GLY A 100 -16.37 3.62 17.32
N PHE A 101 -17.09 4.56 16.69
CA PHE A 101 -16.48 5.75 16.10
C PHE A 101 -15.73 6.58 17.17
N ALA A 102 -16.35 6.87 18.32
CA ALA A 102 -15.69 7.62 19.41
C ALA A 102 -14.40 6.93 19.90
N TYR A 103 -14.37 5.59 19.91
CA TYR A 103 -13.21 4.83 20.39
C TYR A 103 -11.97 5.06 19.53
N PHE A 104 -12.13 5.10 18.20
CA PHE A 104 -11.04 5.36 17.26
C PHE A 104 -10.77 6.85 17.08
N PHE A 105 -11.83 7.66 17.00
CA PHE A 105 -11.78 9.11 16.82
C PHE A 105 -10.89 9.80 17.86
N LYS A 106 -11.06 9.48 19.16
CA LYS A 106 -10.28 10.10 20.24
C LYS A 106 -8.78 9.81 20.19
N HIS A 107 -8.39 8.69 19.57
CA HIS A 107 -6.99 8.32 19.36
C HIS A 107 -6.48 8.72 17.96
N GLY A 108 -7.35 9.34 17.14
CA GLY A 108 -7.09 9.58 15.72
C GLY A 108 -6.71 8.31 14.97
N ALA A 109 -7.20 7.14 15.39
CA ALA A 109 -6.80 5.85 14.82
C ALA A 109 -7.71 5.47 13.65
N ALA A 110 -7.18 4.74 12.67
CA ALA A 110 -7.99 4.22 11.56
C ALA A 110 -8.75 2.97 12.00
N ALA A 111 -9.92 2.73 11.44
CA ALA A 111 -10.62 1.45 11.56
C ALA A 111 -11.63 1.26 10.44
N GLU A 112 -11.96 -0.01 10.19
CA GLU A 112 -12.98 -0.44 9.25
C GLU A 112 -13.89 -1.48 9.91
N ARG A 113 -15.21 -1.32 9.81
CA ARG A 113 -16.17 -2.21 10.50
C ARG A 113 -17.35 -2.58 9.63
N TYR A 114 -17.71 -3.86 9.69
CA TYR A 114 -18.94 -4.36 9.11
C TYR A 114 -20.16 -3.96 9.93
N MET A 115 -21.14 -3.37 9.25
CA MET A 115 -22.46 -3.05 9.79
C MET A 115 -23.46 -4.10 9.30
N SER A 116 -23.92 -4.93 10.23
CA SER A 116 -24.92 -5.97 9.95
C SER A 116 -26.32 -5.40 9.69
N ASN A 117 -26.62 -4.21 10.20
CA ASN A 117 -27.91 -3.55 10.01
C ASN A 117 -27.95 -2.80 8.68
N LYS A 118 -28.40 -3.50 7.63
CA LYS A 118 -28.51 -2.95 6.26
C LYS A 118 -29.42 -1.72 6.15
N ASN A 119 -30.41 -1.58 7.02
CA ASN A 119 -31.32 -0.42 6.99
C ASN A 119 -30.61 0.83 7.51
N LEU A 120 -29.91 0.70 8.63
CA LEU A 120 -29.08 1.77 9.16
C LEU A 120 -27.98 2.14 8.16
N PHE A 121 -27.31 1.15 7.55
CA PHE A 121 -26.27 1.41 6.57
C PHE A 121 -26.79 2.22 5.37
N ARG A 122 -27.92 1.80 4.78
CA ARG A 122 -28.56 2.55 3.68
C ARG A 122 -28.97 3.96 4.09
N GLN A 123 -29.46 4.14 5.32
CA GLN A 123 -29.75 5.47 5.86
C GLN A 123 -28.48 6.33 5.94
N MET A 124 -27.36 5.79 6.42
CA MET A 124 -26.09 6.50 6.52
C MET A 124 -25.57 6.90 5.13
N VAL A 125 -25.60 5.98 4.16
CA VAL A 125 -25.21 6.26 2.76
C VAL A 125 -26.08 7.35 2.14
N SER A 126 -27.41 7.23 2.26
CA SER A 126 -28.34 8.25 1.76
C SER A 126 -28.11 9.61 2.42
N THR A 127 -27.78 9.63 3.71
CA THR A 127 -27.48 10.87 4.45
C THR A 127 -26.17 11.48 3.95
N ALA A 128 -25.15 10.66 3.69
CA ALA A 128 -23.85 11.12 3.20
C ALA A 128 -23.95 11.83 1.84
N HIS A 129 -24.75 11.30 0.90
CA HIS A 129 -24.99 11.95 -0.39
C HIS A 129 -25.61 13.36 -0.27
N GLY A 130 -26.35 13.63 0.81
CA GLY A 130 -26.93 14.95 1.08
C GLY A 130 -25.94 15.96 1.69
N ILE A 131 -24.73 15.53 2.07
CA ILE A 131 -23.75 16.38 2.75
C ILE A 131 -22.83 17.04 1.73
N LYS A 132 -22.74 18.37 1.82
CA LYS A 132 -21.84 19.16 0.99
C LYS A 132 -20.39 18.70 1.19
N GLY A 133 -19.71 18.38 0.09
CA GLY A 133 -18.33 17.89 0.12
C GLY A 133 -18.22 16.36 0.15
N SER A 134 -19.35 15.63 0.24
CA SER A 134 -19.33 14.20 -0.02
C SER A 134 -18.91 13.93 -1.46
N ARG A 135 -18.08 12.91 -1.65
CA ARG A 135 -17.53 12.52 -2.95
C ARG A 135 -17.50 11.01 -3.08
N THR A 136 -17.69 10.55 -4.30
CA THR A 136 -17.70 9.13 -4.64
C THR A 136 -16.50 8.79 -5.50
N GLN A 137 -15.83 7.68 -5.24
CA GLN A 137 -14.68 7.20 -6.00
C GLN A 137 -14.69 5.68 -6.16
N LEU A 138 -13.85 5.19 -7.06
CA LEU A 138 -13.55 3.78 -7.19
C LEU A 138 -12.86 3.25 -5.92
N GLY A 139 -13.42 2.19 -5.34
CA GLY A 139 -12.90 1.50 -4.17
C GLY A 139 -12.53 0.04 -4.44
N GLY A 140 -11.82 -0.55 -3.49
CA GLY A 140 -11.35 -1.93 -3.53
C GLY A 140 -10.01 -2.08 -4.23
N ASN A 141 -9.12 -2.90 -3.66
CA ASN A 141 -7.76 -3.08 -4.20
C ASN A 141 -7.80 -3.51 -5.67
N ALA A 142 -8.60 -4.53 -6.00
CA ALA A 142 -8.59 -5.11 -7.32
C ALA A 142 -9.05 -4.13 -8.44
N PRO A 143 -10.17 -3.40 -8.32
CA PRO A 143 -10.55 -2.41 -9.32
C PRO A 143 -9.54 -1.28 -9.46
N VAL A 144 -8.99 -0.79 -8.34
CA VAL A 144 -7.99 0.28 -8.35
C VAL A 144 -6.71 -0.17 -9.08
N MET A 145 -6.21 -1.37 -8.75
CA MET A 145 -5.06 -1.96 -9.41
C MET A 145 -5.33 -2.24 -10.90
N ALA A 146 -6.50 -2.80 -11.22
CA ALA A 146 -6.92 -3.08 -12.61
C ALA A 146 -6.97 -1.80 -13.44
N ASN A 147 -7.54 -0.73 -12.91
CA ASN A 147 -7.58 0.57 -13.57
C ASN A 147 -6.18 1.12 -13.82
N ARG A 148 -5.28 0.97 -12.84
CA ARG A 148 -3.89 1.38 -13.01
C ARG A 148 -3.19 0.57 -14.10
N PHE A 149 -3.32 -0.76 -14.12
CA PHE A 149 -2.74 -1.61 -15.16
C PHE A 149 -3.25 -1.23 -16.55
N ALA A 150 -4.55 -0.99 -16.71
CA ALA A 150 -5.13 -0.56 -17.99
C ALA A 150 -4.54 0.78 -18.45
N MET A 151 -4.38 1.75 -17.54
CA MET A 151 -3.73 3.02 -17.85
C MET A 151 -2.22 2.86 -18.19
N GLU A 152 -1.56 1.79 -17.75
CA GLU A 152 -0.18 1.45 -18.16
C GLU A 152 -0.13 0.68 -19.50
N GLY A 153 -1.27 0.42 -20.14
CA GLY A 153 -1.38 -0.25 -21.44
C GLY A 153 -1.52 -1.77 -21.37
N ALA A 154 -1.86 -2.33 -20.21
CA ALA A 154 -2.15 -3.76 -20.08
C ALA A 154 -3.57 -4.10 -20.59
N ASP A 155 -3.73 -5.31 -21.13
CA ASP A 155 -5.06 -5.93 -21.30
C ASP A 155 -5.45 -6.53 -19.95
N VAL A 156 -6.61 -6.13 -19.41
CA VAL A 156 -6.96 -6.40 -18.01
C VAL A 156 -8.26 -7.21 -17.90
N LEU A 157 -8.20 -8.27 -17.09
CA LEU A 157 -9.37 -9.03 -16.64
C LEU A 157 -9.59 -8.76 -15.14
N LEU A 158 -10.77 -8.24 -14.77
CA LEU A 158 -11.11 -7.88 -13.39
C LEU A 158 -12.14 -8.85 -12.79
N GLY A 159 -11.73 -9.53 -11.72
CA GLY A 159 -12.55 -10.39 -10.88
C GLY A 159 -13.37 -9.62 -9.85
N ALA A 160 -14.29 -8.78 -10.30
CA ALA A 160 -15.27 -8.07 -9.47
C ALA A 160 -16.66 -8.09 -10.12
N GLN A 161 -17.71 -7.90 -9.33
CA GLN A 161 -19.06 -7.67 -9.84
C GLN A 161 -19.07 -6.36 -10.65
N GLY A 162 -19.66 -6.40 -11.85
CA GLY A 162 -19.94 -5.22 -12.64
C GLY A 162 -21.23 -4.57 -12.20
N SER A 163 -21.22 -3.26 -12.02
CA SER A 163 -22.43 -2.46 -11.79
C SER A 163 -22.26 -1.07 -12.44
N PRO A 164 -23.35 -0.38 -12.82
CA PRO A 164 -23.24 0.92 -13.49
C PRO A 164 -22.48 1.98 -12.67
N ASP A 165 -22.67 1.98 -11.35
CA ASP A 165 -22.04 2.90 -10.40
C ASP A 165 -20.53 2.66 -10.20
N LEU A 166 -20.05 1.43 -10.41
CA LEU A 166 -18.63 1.08 -10.36
C LEU A 166 -17.95 1.23 -11.73
N THR A 167 -18.58 0.67 -12.77
CA THR A 167 -18.00 0.59 -14.12
C THR A 167 -17.79 1.95 -14.77
N GLN A 168 -18.57 2.97 -14.39
CA GLN A 168 -18.34 4.35 -14.84
C GLN A 168 -16.96 4.93 -14.44
N PHE A 169 -16.33 4.40 -13.38
CA PHE A 169 -15.01 4.84 -12.93
C PHE A 169 -13.86 4.03 -13.53
N LEU A 170 -14.16 2.90 -14.18
CA LEU A 170 -13.18 2.00 -14.75
C LEU A 170 -12.83 2.39 -16.18
N ASN A 171 -11.59 2.14 -16.56
CA ASN A 171 -11.21 2.18 -17.97
C ASN A 171 -12.13 1.22 -18.77
N PRO A 172 -12.76 1.69 -19.86
CA PRO A 172 -13.74 0.91 -20.63
C PRO A 172 -13.15 -0.34 -21.30
N GLU A 173 -11.81 -0.45 -21.42
CA GLU A 173 -11.14 -1.62 -21.97
C GLU A 173 -11.02 -2.79 -20.98
N ILE A 174 -11.32 -2.57 -19.69
CA ILE A 174 -11.25 -3.60 -18.66
C ILE A 174 -12.38 -4.61 -18.86
N LYS A 175 -12.00 -5.90 -18.93
CA LYS A 175 -12.94 -7.01 -19.05
C LYS A 175 -13.40 -7.46 -17.66
N MET A 176 -14.68 -7.24 -17.34
CA MET A 176 -15.27 -7.71 -16.09
C MET A 176 -15.55 -9.21 -16.12
N ALA A 177 -15.32 -9.90 -15.00
CA ALA A 177 -15.49 -11.35 -14.89
C ALA A 177 -16.31 -11.81 -13.67
N GLY A 178 -16.98 -10.91 -12.95
CA GLY A 178 -17.78 -11.25 -11.76
C GLY A 178 -19.30 -11.25 -11.97
N GLY A 179 -19.78 -11.18 -13.22
CA GLY A 179 -21.20 -10.99 -13.53
C GLY A 179 -21.67 -9.55 -13.27
N ASN A 180 -22.93 -9.25 -13.56
CA ASN A 180 -23.53 -7.94 -13.34
C ASN A 180 -24.48 -7.94 -12.13
N VAL A 181 -24.44 -6.86 -11.35
CA VAL A 181 -25.34 -6.58 -10.22
C VAL A 181 -25.93 -5.18 -10.38
N ASN A 182 -27.04 -4.91 -9.68
CA ASN A 182 -27.73 -3.62 -9.78
C ASN A 182 -26.95 -2.49 -9.09
N GLU A 183 -26.36 -2.78 -7.93
CA GLU A 183 -25.62 -1.82 -7.09
C GLU A 183 -24.34 -2.49 -6.60
N SER A 184 -23.24 -1.73 -6.56
CA SER A 184 -22.00 -2.20 -5.97
C SER A 184 -22.08 -2.27 -4.45
N ASP A 185 -21.17 -3.03 -3.86
CA ASP A 185 -20.89 -2.88 -2.43
C ASP A 185 -20.35 -1.45 -2.18
N ILE A 186 -20.77 -0.82 -1.08
CA ILE A 186 -20.45 0.58 -0.76
C ILE A 186 -19.65 0.63 0.52
N HIS A 187 -18.57 1.41 0.50
CA HIS A 187 -17.77 1.71 1.69
C HIS A 187 -17.96 3.17 2.05
N LEU A 188 -18.46 3.44 3.26
CA LEU A 188 -18.64 4.79 3.76
C LEU A 188 -17.41 5.20 4.58
N ILE A 189 -16.60 6.08 4.00
CA ILE A 189 -15.35 6.58 4.57
C ILE A 189 -15.63 7.87 5.33
N MET A 190 -15.75 7.76 6.65
CA MET A 190 -16.03 8.87 7.55
C MET A 190 -14.73 9.55 7.97
N GLU A 191 -14.39 10.68 7.34
CA GLU A 191 -13.15 11.43 7.54
C GLU A 191 -13.25 12.40 8.73
N TYR A 192 -12.16 12.57 9.47
CA TYR A 192 -12.06 13.58 10.53
C TYR A 192 -10.66 14.20 10.59
N LYS A 193 -10.60 15.44 11.07
CA LYS A 193 -9.41 16.29 11.08
C LYS A 193 -8.75 16.30 12.46
N THR A 194 -7.47 16.66 12.48
CA THR A 194 -6.75 16.94 13.74
C THR A 194 -7.45 18.07 14.49
N GLY A 195 -7.69 17.88 15.79
CA GLY A 195 -8.37 18.85 16.66
C GLY A 195 -9.88 18.94 16.44
N GLU A 196 -10.46 18.12 15.56
CA GLU A 196 -11.90 18.08 15.38
C GLU A 196 -12.58 17.56 16.64
N LYS A 197 -13.72 18.17 17.00
CA LYS A 197 -14.47 17.87 18.22
C LYS A 197 -15.79 17.20 17.89
N TRP A 198 -16.12 16.18 18.68
CA TRP A 198 -17.44 15.56 18.67
C TRP A 198 -17.91 15.36 20.11
N GLY A 199 -18.84 16.21 20.55
CA GLY A 199 -19.24 16.29 21.95
C GLY A 199 -18.04 16.58 22.87
N LYS A 200 -17.72 15.64 23.76
CA LYS A 200 -16.60 15.75 24.71
C LYS A 200 -15.29 15.14 24.22
N TYR A 201 -15.26 14.55 23.03
CA TYR A 201 -14.07 13.94 22.46
C TYR A 201 -13.45 14.86 21.41
N GLU A 202 -12.13 14.76 21.29
CA GLU A 202 -11.33 15.50 20.32
C GLU A 202 -10.34 14.55 19.66
N SER A 203 -10.14 14.68 18.35
CA SER A 203 -9.19 13.83 17.62
C SER A 203 -7.77 14.38 17.67
N ILE A 204 -6.81 13.55 18.06
CA ILE A 204 -5.40 13.94 18.15
C ILE A 204 -4.69 14.00 16.79
N ARG A 205 -5.26 13.38 15.74
CA ARG A 205 -4.74 13.42 14.37
C ARG A 205 -5.85 13.16 13.35
N ALA A 206 -5.73 13.74 12.16
CA ALA A 206 -6.63 13.46 11.06
C ALA A 206 -6.57 11.97 10.66
N ASN A 207 -7.74 11.35 10.46
CA ASN A 207 -7.85 9.97 10.02
C ASN A 207 -9.26 9.67 9.48
N ARG A 208 -9.59 8.39 9.27
CA ARG A 208 -10.91 7.95 8.83
C ARG A 208 -11.42 6.73 9.61
N TYR A 209 -12.74 6.61 9.70
CA TYR A 209 -13.46 5.45 10.18
C TYR A 209 -14.35 4.93 9.05
N ILE A 210 -14.17 3.69 8.63
CA ILE A 210 -14.86 3.10 7.48
C ILE A 210 -15.97 2.18 8.01
N ILE A 211 -17.17 2.32 7.46
CA ILE A 211 -18.25 1.35 7.66
C ILE A 211 -18.74 0.82 6.33
N HIS A 212 -19.07 -0.47 6.30
CA HIS A 212 -19.55 -1.14 5.09
C HIS A 212 -20.59 -2.21 5.44
N SER A 213 -21.43 -2.60 4.48
CA SER A 213 -22.45 -3.66 4.63
C SER A 213 -22.44 -4.58 3.42
N ASP A 214 -21.23 -4.98 3.04
CA ASP A 214 -20.93 -5.69 1.79
C ASP A 214 -21.62 -7.05 1.70
N ASN A 215 -22.06 -7.38 0.49
CA ASN A 215 -22.69 -8.67 0.18
C ASN A 215 -21.78 -9.57 -0.66
N HIS A 216 -20.86 -8.98 -1.43
CA HIS A 216 -20.11 -9.68 -2.46
C HIS A 216 -18.64 -9.83 -2.09
N ASN A 217 -18.02 -8.75 -1.60
CA ASN A 217 -16.58 -8.69 -1.34
C ASN A 217 -16.10 -9.70 -0.28
N PRO A 218 -16.75 -9.87 0.89
CA PRO A 218 -16.28 -10.82 1.89
C PRO A 218 -16.25 -12.26 1.37
N THR A 219 -17.25 -12.63 0.58
CA THR A 219 -17.31 -13.97 -0.02
C THR A 219 -16.54 -14.06 -1.34
N ILE A 220 -15.86 -12.99 -1.79
CA ILE A 220 -15.22 -12.87 -3.11
C ILE A 220 -16.11 -13.45 -4.22
N HIS A 221 -17.38 -13.04 -4.27
CA HIS A 221 -18.44 -13.71 -5.05
C HIS A 221 -18.10 -13.88 -6.55
N SER A 222 -17.19 -13.07 -7.10
CA SER A 222 -16.74 -13.14 -8.49
C SER A 222 -15.83 -14.34 -8.80
N LEU A 223 -15.31 -15.06 -7.80
CA LEU A 223 -14.21 -16.03 -7.95
C LEU A 223 -14.46 -17.08 -9.02
N GLU A 224 -15.60 -17.75 -9.02
CA GLU A 224 -15.90 -18.85 -9.95
C GLU A 224 -15.91 -18.36 -11.40
N SER A 225 -16.60 -17.26 -11.64
CA SER A 225 -16.71 -16.66 -12.98
C SER A 225 -15.35 -16.11 -13.43
N PHE A 226 -14.59 -15.51 -12.51
CA PHE A 226 -13.23 -15.04 -12.77
C PHE A 226 -12.28 -16.19 -13.08
N ALA A 227 -12.33 -17.29 -12.33
CA ALA A 227 -11.48 -18.45 -12.55
C ALA A 227 -11.76 -19.13 -13.91
N GLU A 228 -13.01 -19.13 -14.37
CA GLU A 228 -13.33 -19.61 -15.70
C GLU A 228 -12.83 -18.67 -16.80
N ALA A 229 -13.09 -17.37 -16.67
CA ALA A 229 -12.60 -16.37 -17.61
C ALA A 229 -11.06 -16.32 -17.67
N TYR A 230 -10.39 -16.54 -16.53
CA TYR A 230 -8.94 -16.60 -16.39
C TYR A 230 -8.31 -17.63 -17.36
N LYS A 231 -8.92 -18.81 -17.49
CA LYS A 231 -8.42 -19.89 -18.36
C LYS A 231 -8.37 -19.47 -19.83
N ALA A 232 -9.41 -18.79 -20.30
CA ALA A 232 -9.46 -18.27 -21.66
C ALA A 232 -8.49 -17.08 -21.84
N PHE A 233 -8.39 -16.24 -20.81
CA PHE A 233 -7.59 -15.02 -20.84
C PHE A 233 -6.08 -15.29 -20.86
N LYS A 234 -5.60 -16.34 -20.21
CA LYS A 234 -4.17 -16.74 -20.16
C LYS A 234 -3.22 -15.57 -19.79
N PRO A 235 -3.43 -14.94 -18.62
CA PRO A 235 -2.62 -13.81 -18.20
C PRO A 235 -1.18 -14.20 -17.88
N LYS A 236 -0.27 -13.23 -17.98
CA LYS A 236 1.12 -13.37 -17.51
C LYS A 236 1.24 -13.14 -16.01
N LEU A 237 0.32 -12.34 -15.45
CA LEU A 237 0.29 -11.98 -14.04
C LEU A 237 -1.14 -12.15 -13.50
N LEU A 238 -1.26 -12.89 -12.40
CA LEU A 238 -2.43 -12.91 -11.54
C LEU A 238 -2.14 -12.06 -10.29
N VAL A 239 -2.95 -11.04 -10.06
CA VAL A 239 -2.95 -10.24 -8.85
C VAL A 239 -4.11 -10.68 -7.96
N VAL A 240 -3.81 -10.99 -6.71
CA VAL A 240 -4.76 -11.33 -5.66
C VAL A 240 -4.70 -10.23 -4.60
N GLY A 241 -5.85 -9.62 -4.28
CA GLY A 241 -6.04 -8.60 -3.26
C GLY A 241 -7.50 -8.63 -2.77
N GLY A 242 -7.85 -7.74 -1.84
CA GLY A 242 -9.22 -7.65 -1.30
C GLY A 242 -9.56 -8.73 -0.27
N LEU A 243 -8.62 -9.60 0.11
CA LEU A 243 -8.88 -10.68 1.07
C LEU A 243 -9.10 -10.17 2.51
N GLN A 244 -8.68 -8.94 2.83
CA GLN A 244 -9.00 -8.30 4.12
C GLN A 244 -10.52 -8.10 4.31
N MET A 245 -11.31 -8.10 3.24
CA MET A 245 -12.77 -8.03 3.35
C MET A 245 -13.38 -9.27 4.01
N MET A 246 -12.60 -10.35 4.18
CA MET A 246 -13.01 -11.54 4.94
C MET A 246 -12.86 -11.36 6.46
N GLU A 247 -12.28 -10.25 6.93
CA GLU A 247 -12.09 -10.00 8.36
C GLU A 247 -13.40 -9.70 9.07
N ASN A 248 -13.60 -10.34 10.22
CA ASN A 248 -14.77 -10.14 11.09
C ASN A 248 -16.14 -10.36 10.39
N PHE A 249 -16.18 -10.82 9.15
CA PHE A 249 -17.42 -11.12 8.46
C PHE A 249 -18.04 -12.40 9.06
N PRO A 250 -19.37 -12.42 9.31
CA PRO A 250 -20.04 -13.53 9.97
C PRO A 250 -20.25 -14.73 9.02
N PHE A 251 -19.14 -15.37 8.62
CA PHE A 251 -19.20 -16.58 7.79
C PHE A 251 -19.90 -17.72 8.53
N LYS A 252 -20.64 -18.53 7.76
CA LYS A 252 -20.97 -19.88 8.21
C LYS A 252 -19.68 -20.70 8.31
N SER A 253 -19.63 -21.62 9.27
CA SER A 253 -18.47 -22.50 9.46
C SER A 253 -18.02 -23.16 8.15
N GLY A 254 -16.71 -23.17 7.90
CA GLY A 254 -16.09 -23.74 6.69
C GLY A 254 -16.18 -22.90 5.41
N VAL A 255 -17.05 -21.88 5.34
CA VAL A 255 -17.21 -21.10 4.09
C VAL A 255 -15.97 -20.26 3.78
N ARG A 256 -15.40 -19.57 4.78
CA ARG A 256 -14.18 -18.75 4.58
C ARG A 256 -13.03 -19.59 4.04
N GLU A 257 -12.83 -20.77 4.62
CA GLU A 257 -11.80 -21.71 4.21
C GLU A 257 -12.00 -22.19 2.77
N ALA A 258 -13.21 -22.63 2.43
CA ALA A 258 -13.52 -23.08 1.07
C ALA A 258 -13.29 -21.99 0.01
N ARG A 259 -13.50 -20.71 0.35
CA ARG A 259 -13.14 -19.58 -0.54
C ARG A 259 -11.63 -19.46 -0.71
N LEU A 260 -10.86 -19.53 0.37
CA LEU A 260 -9.40 -19.46 0.32
C LEU A 260 -8.78 -20.65 -0.42
N GLU A 261 -9.29 -21.86 -0.23
CA GLU A 261 -8.91 -23.04 -1.02
C GLU A 261 -9.17 -22.86 -2.52
N ALA A 262 -10.26 -22.17 -2.89
CA ALA A 262 -10.55 -21.88 -4.29
C ALA A 262 -9.61 -20.80 -4.86
N VAL A 263 -9.20 -19.80 -4.05
CA VAL A 263 -8.12 -18.86 -4.41
C VAL A 263 -6.80 -19.59 -4.61
N GLN A 264 -6.45 -20.50 -3.69
CA GLN A 264 -5.27 -21.35 -3.81
C GLN A 264 -5.26 -22.09 -5.16
N LYS A 265 -6.35 -22.77 -5.51
CA LYS A 265 -6.47 -23.51 -6.78
C LYS A 265 -6.21 -22.62 -7.99
N LEU A 266 -6.73 -21.38 -7.97
CA LEU A 266 -6.49 -20.42 -9.04
C LEU A 266 -5.01 -20.01 -9.13
N MET A 267 -4.34 -19.78 -8.00
CA MET A 267 -2.92 -19.44 -7.96
C MET A 267 -2.02 -20.61 -8.38
N GLU A 268 -2.39 -21.85 -8.00
CA GLU A 268 -1.74 -23.06 -8.50
C GLU A 268 -1.89 -23.19 -10.03
N ASP A 269 -3.08 -22.91 -10.56
CA ASP A 269 -3.32 -22.96 -12.00
C ASP A 269 -2.55 -21.87 -12.75
N ALA A 270 -2.41 -20.67 -12.16
CA ALA A 270 -1.52 -19.63 -12.68
C ALA A 270 -0.08 -20.15 -12.79
N THR A 271 0.40 -20.81 -11.73
CA THR A 271 1.75 -21.40 -11.66
C THR A 271 1.97 -22.46 -12.74
N LYS A 272 1.05 -23.43 -12.84
CA LYS A 272 1.14 -24.54 -13.81
C LYS A 272 1.22 -24.02 -15.25
N ASN A 273 0.57 -22.88 -15.51
CA ASN A 273 0.58 -22.19 -16.80
C ASN A 273 1.74 -21.20 -16.97
N LYS A 274 2.75 -21.22 -16.09
CA LYS A 274 3.92 -20.32 -16.10
C LYS A 274 3.58 -18.83 -15.95
N GLY A 275 2.41 -18.52 -15.39
CA GLY A 275 2.05 -17.17 -14.96
C GLY A 275 2.67 -16.85 -13.60
N LEU A 276 2.87 -15.55 -13.34
CA LEU A 276 3.31 -15.04 -12.05
C LEU A 276 2.10 -14.71 -11.17
N THR A 277 2.28 -14.84 -9.86
CA THR A 277 1.28 -14.43 -8.87
C THR A 277 1.81 -13.31 -7.99
N HIS A 278 0.97 -12.33 -7.73
CA HIS A 278 1.24 -11.24 -6.80
C HIS A 278 0.12 -11.16 -5.77
N PHE A 279 0.48 -11.11 -4.49
CA PHE A 279 -0.45 -10.83 -3.41
C PHE A 279 -0.26 -9.40 -2.91
N GLU A 280 -1.29 -8.57 -3.10
CA GLU A 280 -1.33 -7.24 -2.50
C GLU A 280 -1.83 -7.40 -1.06
N PHE A 281 -0.89 -7.29 -0.10
CA PHE A 281 -1.20 -7.35 1.31
C PHE A 281 -1.90 -6.06 1.72
N ALA A 282 -2.83 -6.16 2.66
CA ALA A 282 -3.58 -5.04 3.19
C ALA A 282 -3.54 -5.05 4.73
N SER A 283 -4.35 -4.22 5.36
CA SER A 283 -4.46 -4.21 6.82
C SER A 283 -5.19 -5.46 7.31
N PHE A 284 -4.47 -6.36 8.00
CA PHE A 284 -5.05 -7.52 8.70
C PHE A 284 -4.84 -7.39 10.21
N VAL A 285 -5.90 -7.65 10.97
CA VAL A 285 -5.97 -7.65 12.45
C VAL A 285 -6.57 -8.95 13.03
N ASP A 286 -7.15 -9.82 12.20
CA ASP A 286 -7.65 -11.15 12.56
C ASP A 286 -6.57 -12.22 12.32
N GLU A 287 -5.91 -12.66 13.39
CA GLU A 287 -4.89 -13.71 13.38
C GLU A 287 -5.37 -14.99 12.68
N SER A 288 -6.65 -15.35 12.83
CA SER A 288 -7.20 -16.56 12.21
C SER A 288 -7.30 -16.49 10.69
N LEU A 289 -7.47 -15.28 10.14
CA LEU A 289 -7.43 -15.08 8.69
C LEU A 289 -5.98 -15.16 8.19
N ILE A 290 -5.03 -14.57 8.90
CA ILE A 290 -3.62 -14.63 8.50
C ILE A 290 -3.10 -16.08 8.55
N ASP A 291 -3.56 -16.89 9.50
CA ASP A 291 -3.23 -18.34 9.56
C ASP A 291 -3.70 -19.06 8.30
N ALA A 292 -4.91 -18.74 7.82
CA ALA A 292 -5.44 -19.29 6.58
C ALA A 292 -4.67 -18.77 5.35
N LEU A 293 -4.24 -17.50 5.34
CA LEU A 293 -3.41 -16.95 4.25
C LEU A 293 -2.03 -17.63 4.17
N LYS A 294 -1.43 -18.00 5.29
CA LYS A 294 -0.18 -18.79 5.33
C LYS A 294 -0.31 -20.16 4.70
N GLN A 295 -1.51 -20.72 4.71
CA GLN A 295 -1.79 -22.04 4.13
C GLN A 295 -2.18 -21.93 2.65
N HIS A 296 -3.01 -20.94 2.30
CA HIS A 296 -3.67 -20.90 0.99
C HIS A 296 -3.14 -19.84 0.01
N VAL A 297 -2.36 -18.84 0.47
CA VAL A 297 -1.96 -17.70 -0.37
C VAL A 297 -0.45 -17.51 -0.41
N PHE A 298 0.22 -17.40 0.74
CA PHE A 298 1.68 -17.18 0.77
C PHE A 298 2.49 -18.25 0.04
N PRO A 299 2.19 -19.56 0.16
CA PRO A 299 2.95 -20.60 -0.56
C PRO A 299 2.84 -20.50 -2.08
N PHE A 300 1.83 -19.78 -2.58
CA PHE A 300 1.51 -19.67 -3.99
C PHE A 300 1.79 -18.29 -4.56
N SER A 301 2.41 -17.40 -3.79
CA SER A 301 2.74 -16.02 -4.18
C SER A 301 4.19 -15.91 -4.67
N ASP A 302 4.39 -15.41 -5.90
CA ASP A 302 5.73 -15.09 -6.42
C ASP A 302 6.18 -13.68 -6.01
N SER A 303 5.22 -12.79 -5.75
CA SER A 303 5.45 -11.42 -5.27
C SER A 303 4.47 -11.01 -4.18
N ILE A 304 4.93 -10.13 -3.28
CA ILE A 304 4.09 -9.49 -2.25
C ILE A 304 4.27 -7.96 -2.32
N GLY A 305 3.16 -7.22 -2.26
CA GLY A 305 3.10 -5.75 -2.12
C GLY A 305 2.55 -5.37 -0.75
N LEU A 306 3.12 -4.37 -0.09
CA LEU A 306 2.72 -3.93 1.25
C LEU A 306 3.31 -2.56 1.64
N ASN A 307 2.72 -1.88 2.62
CA ASN A 307 3.20 -0.60 3.17
C ASN A 307 4.07 -0.74 4.43
N GLU A 308 4.47 0.41 5.00
CA GLU A 308 5.27 0.47 6.24
C GLU A 308 4.55 0.00 7.51
N GLN A 309 3.22 -0.11 7.50
CA GLN A 309 2.43 -0.62 8.62
C GLN A 309 2.27 -2.14 8.50
N GLU A 310 2.12 -2.63 7.27
CA GLU A 310 1.90 -4.03 6.95
C GLU A 310 3.18 -4.85 7.02
N LEU A 311 4.34 -4.29 6.66
CA LEU A 311 5.63 -4.99 6.73
C LEU A 311 5.95 -5.49 8.15
N PRO A 312 5.93 -4.66 9.21
CA PRO A 312 6.19 -5.13 10.56
C PRO A 312 5.11 -6.10 11.05
N ASN A 313 3.85 -5.92 10.65
CA ASN A 313 2.76 -6.83 11.01
C ASN A 313 2.99 -8.22 10.43
N MET A 314 3.32 -8.29 9.14
CA MET A 314 3.65 -9.55 8.48
C MET A 314 4.89 -10.18 9.11
N LEU A 315 5.94 -9.40 9.37
CA LEU A 315 7.16 -9.91 10.00
C LEU A 315 6.89 -10.48 11.40
N SER A 316 6.20 -9.72 12.26
CA SER A 316 5.82 -10.15 13.61
C SER A 316 5.03 -11.44 13.56
N TYR A 317 4.11 -11.55 12.61
CA TYR A 317 3.29 -12.72 12.46
C TYR A 317 4.06 -13.95 11.97
N LEU A 318 4.97 -13.77 11.00
CA LEU A 318 5.86 -14.84 10.53
C LEU A 318 6.83 -15.31 11.63
N GLN A 319 7.23 -14.44 12.55
CA GLN A 319 8.17 -14.76 13.63
C GLN A 319 7.50 -15.32 14.89
N TYR A 320 6.36 -14.74 15.29
CA TYR A 320 5.78 -14.93 16.62
C TYR A 320 4.31 -15.36 16.59
N GLY A 321 3.67 -15.34 15.42
CA GLY A 321 2.24 -15.67 15.29
C GLY A 321 1.29 -14.62 15.85
N ASN A 322 1.75 -13.39 16.11
CA ASN A 322 0.93 -12.29 16.61
C ASN A 322 1.09 -11.02 15.76
N ILE A 323 0.13 -10.10 15.87
CA ILE A 323 0.10 -8.85 15.10
C ILE A 323 0.65 -7.69 15.94
N THR A 324 1.55 -6.90 15.35
CA THR A 324 2.00 -5.63 15.92
C THR A 324 0.96 -4.53 15.68
N VAL A 325 0.66 -3.70 16.68
CA VAL A 325 -0.32 -2.61 16.56
C VAL A 325 0.35 -1.25 16.27
N LEU A 326 1.68 -1.18 16.34
CA LEU A 326 2.43 0.08 16.27
C LEU A 326 3.47 0.05 15.15
N SER A 327 3.29 0.94 14.18
CA SER A 327 4.25 1.23 13.11
C SER A 327 4.53 2.73 13.04
N ASP A 328 5.76 3.10 12.71
CA ASP A 328 6.14 4.49 12.45
C ASP A 328 5.60 4.93 11.08
N ALA A 329 4.99 6.12 11.01
CA ALA A 329 4.50 6.68 9.75
C ALA A 329 5.63 7.18 8.83
N TYR A 330 6.83 7.39 9.38
CA TYR A 330 8.02 7.84 8.65
C TYR A 330 9.22 6.94 9.00
N PRO A 331 9.16 5.64 8.68
CA PRO A 331 10.18 4.71 9.12
C PRO A 331 11.53 5.05 8.47
N ARG A 332 12.61 4.89 9.22
CA ARG A 332 13.97 4.99 8.67
C ARG A 332 14.18 3.90 7.63
N VAL A 333 14.82 4.24 6.51
CA VAL A 333 15.14 3.27 5.42
C VAL A 333 15.84 2.02 5.98
N ALA A 334 16.81 2.20 6.87
CA ALA A 334 17.52 1.13 7.56
C ALA A 334 16.57 0.11 8.23
N THR A 335 15.56 0.60 8.95
CA THR A 335 14.59 -0.24 9.65
C THR A 335 13.73 -1.03 8.66
N VAL A 336 13.24 -0.37 7.60
CA VAL A 336 12.46 -1.03 6.54
C VAL A 336 13.29 -2.08 5.81
N LEU A 337 14.56 -1.80 5.51
CA LEU A 337 15.46 -2.75 4.87
C LEU A 337 15.71 -3.99 5.74
N ASP A 338 15.94 -3.82 7.04
CA ASP A 338 16.13 -4.96 7.96
C ASP A 338 14.87 -5.83 8.09
N GLN A 339 13.71 -5.19 8.14
CA GLN A 339 12.42 -5.89 8.14
C GLN A 339 12.19 -6.61 6.81
N LEU A 340 12.44 -5.95 5.67
CA LEU A 340 12.33 -6.52 4.33
C LEU A 340 13.20 -7.77 4.16
N ARG A 341 14.47 -7.71 4.60
CA ARG A 341 15.38 -8.87 4.57
C ARG A 341 14.87 -10.01 5.44
N SER A 342 14.41 -9.70 6.65
CA SER A 342 13.91 -10.69 7.60
C SER A 342 12.63 -11.37 7.08
N THR A 343 11.70 -10.58 6.53
CA THR A 343 10.49 -11.09 5.88
C THR A 343 10.83 -11.95 4.67
N TYR A 344 11.71 -11.49 3.79
CA TYR A 344 12.16 -12.29 2.64
C TYR A 344 12.79 -13.62 3.09
N ARG A 345 13.67 -13.60 4.09
CA ARG A 345 14.28 -14.80 4.66
C ARG A 345 13.23 -15.82 5.13
N LEU A 346 12.26 -15.38 5.92
CA LEU A 346 11.22 -16.26 6.47
C LEU A 346 10.32 -16.82 5.36
N LEU A 347 9.89 -15.99 4.42
CA LEU A 347 9.09 -16.44 3.28
C LEU A 347 9.85 -17.42 2.40
N TRP A 348 11.13 -17.14 2.16
CA TRP A 348 12.00 -18.00 1.36
C TRP A 348 12.24 -19.35 2.06
N GLN A 349 12.52 -19.35 3.37
CA GLN A 349 12.73 -20.57 4.17
C GLN A 349 11.50 -21.47 4.21
N ASN A 350 10.30 -20.87 4.37
CA ASN A 350 9.06 -21.63 4.51
C ASN A 350 8.47 -22.07 3.17
N TYR A 351 8.59 -21.25 2.11
CA TYR A 351 7.83 -21.45 0.87
C TYR A 351 8.69 -21.57 -0.39
N ARG A 352 9.95 -21.10 -0.37
CA ARG A 352 10.91 -21.17 -1.50
C ARG A 352 10.37 -20.61 -2.82
N ARG A 353 9.49 -19.61 -2.74
CA ARG A 353 8.75 -19.10 -3.90
C ARG A 353 8.81 -17.59 -4.09
N VAL A 354 8.54 -16.84 -3.01
CA VAL A 354 8.55 -15.38 -3.04
C VAL A 354 9.90 -14.90 -3.55
N SER A 355 9.88 -14.20 -4.67
CA SER A 355 11.07 -13.73 -5.38
C SER A 355 11.03 -12.21 -5.61
N ARG A 356 9.95 -11.54 -5.19
CA ARG A 356 9.79 -10.09 -5.22
C ARG A 356 9.00 -9.59 -4.01
N ILE A 357 9.50 -8.58 -3.31
CA ILE A 357 8.73 -7.84 -2.30
C ILE A 357 8.83 -6.35 -2.62
N HIS A 358 7.71 -5.67 -2.67
CA HIS A 358 7.63 -4.22 -2.86
C HIS A 358 7.03 -3.59 -1.61
N VAL A 359 7.86 -2.83 -0.90
CA VAL A 359 7.45 -2.01 0.24
C VAL A 359 7.26 -0.57 -0.23
N HIS A 360 6.02 -0.10 -0.25
CA HIS A 360 5.70 1.29 -0.59
C HIS A 360 5.47 2.11 0.68
N THR A 361 6.32 3.10 0.91
CA THR A 361 6.22 3.99 2.07
C THR A 361 5.86 5.40 1.63
N LEU A 362 5.55 6.29 2.57
CA LEU A 362 5.42 7.71 2.27
C LEU A 362 6.73 8.34 1.75
N PRO A 363 7.90 8.19 2.40
CA PRO A 363 9.15 8.84 1.95
C PRO A 363 9.89 8.15 0.79
N PHE A 364 9.73 6.85 0.56
CA PHE A 364 10.45 6.11 -0.49
C PHE A 364 9.74 4.82 -0.93
N GLN A 365 10.16 4.29 -2.08
CA GLN A 365 9.85 2.93 -2.53
C GLN A 365 11.04 2.02 -2.25
N ALA A 366 10.79 0.80 -1.79
CA ALA A 366 11.80 -0.26 -1.70
C ALA A 366 11.32 -1.52 -2.42
N ILE A 367 12.09 -1.98 -3.41
CA ILE A 367 11.79 -3.21 -4.15
C ILE A 367 12.97 -4.16 -4.01
N LEU A 368 12.72 -5.35 -3.48
CA LEU A 368 13.64 -6.49 -3.48
C LEU A 368 13.20 -7.47 -4.57
N THR A 369 14.12 -7.88 -5.43
CA THR A 369 13.89 -8.90 -6.47
C THR A 369 15.04 -9.90 -6.52
N ARG A 370 14.75 -11.20 -6.55
CA ARG A 370 15.76 -12.24 -6.79
C ARG A 370 16.26 -12.16 -8.24
N LYS A 371 17.58 -12.12 -8.47
CA LYS A 371 18.13 -11.89 -9.82
C LYS A 371 17.88 -13.04 -10.80
N SER A 372 17.74 -14.26 -10.30
CA SER A 372 17.38 -15.46 -11.08
C SER A 372 15.87 -15.58 -11.36
N SER A 373 15.06 -14.64 -10.88
CA SER A 373 13.62 -14.62 -11.10
C SER A 373 13.25 -13.99 -12.46
N PRO A 374 12.01 -14.16 -12.94
CA PRO A 374 11.56 -13.54 -14.18
C PRO A 374 11.22 -12.05 -14.05
N TRP A 375 11.27 -11.46 -12.85
CA TRP A 375 10.99 -10.04 -12.63
C TRP A 375 12.07 -9.16 -13.28
N LYS A 376 11.65 -8.21 -14.12
CA LYS A 376 12.57 -7.33 -14.87
C LYS A 376 12.64 -5.94 -14.25
N ASN A 377 13.61 -5.14 -14.71
CA ASN A 377 13.59 -3.67 -14.61
C ASN A 377 13.38 -3.05 -13.22
N THR A 378 13.84 -3.69 -12.14
CA THR A 378 13.58 -3.28 -10.74
C THR A 378 13.85 -1.80 -10.47
N MET A 379 14.93 -1.24 -11.02
CA MET A 379 15.25 0.19 -10.91
C MET A 379 14.18 1.09 -11.54
N SER A 380 13.76 0.80 -12.78
CA SER A 380 12.73 1.61 -13.48
C SER A 380 11.37 1.44 -12.83
N ALA A 381 11.04 0.23 -12.37
CA ALA A 381 9.84 -0.04 -11.59
C ALA A 381 9.79 0.79 -10.30
N ALA A 382 10.89 0.88 -9.55
CA ALA A 382 10.96 1.70 -8.34
C ALA A 382 10.81 3.21 -8.64
N ALA A 383 11.44 3.70 -9.72
CA ALA A 383 11.29 5.09 -10.15
C ALA A 383 9.85 5.43 -10.54
N HIS A 384 9.22 4.56 -11.33
CA HIS A 384 7.86 4.76 -11.81
C HIS A 384 6.83 4.65 -10.68
N ALA A 385 6.96 3.64 -9.80
CA ALA A 385 6.17 3.53 -8.56
C ALA A 385 6.24 4.81 -7.72
N SER A 386 7.43 5.41 -7.61
CA SER A 386 7.65 6.65 -6.88
C SER A 386 6.98 7.87 -7.53
N LEU A 387 7.07 8.02 -8.85
CA LEU A 387 6.39 9.09 -9.57
C LEU A 387 4.86 8.93 -9.51
N THR A 388 4.36 7.70 -9.63
CA THR A 388 2.93 7.38 -9.52
C THR A 388 2.39 7.71 -8.14
N ALA A 389 3.16 7.51 -7.06
CA ALA A 389 2.77 7.93 -5.72
C ALA A 389 2.43 9.44 -5.67
N ASN A 390 3.25 10.29 -6.28
CA ASN A 390 2.97 11.73 -6.36
C ASN A 390 1.76 12.02 -7.24
N ARG A 391 1.79 11.53 -8.49
CA ARG A 391 0.77 11.82 -9.51
C ARG A 391 -0.63 11.46 -9.04
N TYR A 392 -0.77 10.28 -8.45
CA TYR A 392 -2.04 9.81 -7.92
C TYR A 392 -2.51 10.66 -6.73
N VAL A 393 -1.63 10.91 -5.75
CA VAL A 393 -2.00 11.62 -4.52
C VAL A 393 -2.32 13.09 -4.78
N CYS A 394 -1.59 13.74 -5.69
CA CYS A 394 -1.86 15.11 -6.13
C CYS A 394 -3.02 15.20 -7.13
N GLY A 395 -3.46 14.09 -7.72
CA GLY A 395 -4.49 14.09 -8.76
C GLY A 395 -4.05 14.77 -10.06
N ASN A 396 -2.78 14.62 -10.45
CA ASN A 396 -2.20 15.23 -11.64
C ASN A 396 -1.28 14.23 -12.34
N ASP A 397 -1.36 14.13 -13.67
CA ASP A 397 -0.49 13.27 -14.48
C ASP A 397 0.98 13.70 -14.43
N MET A 398 1.22 14.98 -14.09
CA MET A 398 2.54 15.56 -13.96
C MET A 398 2.83 15.98 -12.53
N VAL A 399 4.05 15.66 -12.07
CA VAL A 399 4.56 16.15 -10.79
C VAL A 399 4.75 17.66 -10.86
N ASP A 400 4.00 18.38 -10.03
CA ASP A 400 4.13 19.83 -9.79
C ASP A 400 5.15 20.09 -8.69
N LEU A 401 6.14 20.93 -8.98
CA LEU A 401 7.24 21.27 -8.07
C LEU A 401 6.76 22.13 -6.89
N GLU A 402 5.74 22.97 -7.07
CA GLU A 402 5.24 23.86 -6.00
C GLU A 402 4.51 23.08 -4.90
N THR A 403 3.87 21.97 -5.28
CA THR A 403 3.13 21.10 -4.37
C THR A 403 3.88 19.82 -4.02
N THR A 404 5.21 19.83 -4.11
CA THR A 404 6.06 18.65 -3.87
C THR A 404 7.10 18.95 -2.81
N LYS A 405 7.34 17.96 -1.93
CA LYS A 405 8.46 17.96 -0.98
C LYS A 405 9.21 16.63 -1.01
N LEU A 406 10.50 16.67 -0.70
CA LEU A 406 11.29 15.47 -0.43
C LEU A 406 11.33 15.23 1.08
N LEU A 407 11.03 14.00 1.51
CA LEU A 407 11.13 13.58 2.91
C LEU A 407 12.36 12.71 3.20
N LEU A 408 13.00 12.16 2.17
CA LEU A 408 14.19 11.36 2.33
C LEU A 408 15.41 12.26 2.59
N ASP A 409 16.23 11.90 3.57
CA ASP A 409 17.46 12.60 3.92
C ASP A 409 18.52 12.52 2.79
N GLU A 410 19.59 13.34 2.90
CA GLU A 410 20.73 13.36 1.97
C GLU A 410 21.44 12.01 1.84
N SER A 411 21.19 11.10 2.79
CA SER A 411 21.72 9.76 2.81
C SER A 411 20.95 8.90 3.79
N PHE A 412 21.02 7.58 3.61
CA PHE A 412 20.46 6.62 4.56
C PHE A 412 21.43 5.48 4.84
N SER A 413 21.25 4.82 5.98
CA SER A 413 22.00 3.59 6.32
C SER A 413 21.32 2.36 5.73
N THR A 414 22.11 1.36 5.33
CA THR A 414 21.60 0.09 4.79
C THR A 414 20.98 -0.83 5.86
N THR A 415 21.31 -0.64 7.14
CA THR A 415 20.81 -1.39 8.29
C THR A 415 20.86 -0.53 9.55
N VAL A 416 20.10 -0.89 10.58
CA VAL A 416 20.14 -0.21 11.89
C VAL A 416 21.35 -0.63 12.72
N ASP A 417 21.97 -1.77 12.42
CA ASP A 417 23.16 -2.26 13.11
C ASP A 417 24.39 -1.41 12.71
N PRO A 418 24.97 -0.63 13.64
CA PRO A 418 26.09 0.25 13.34
C PRO A 418 27.36 -0.51 12.90
N SER A 419 27.50 -1.79 13.26
CA SER A 419 28.70 -2.57 12.95
C SER A 419 28.79 -3.00 11.49
N SER A 420 27.64 -3.08 10.81
CA SER A 420 27.50 -3.50 9.41
C SER A 420 26.86 -2.45 8.50
N ALA A 421 26.46 -1.30 9.06
CA ALA A 421 25.84 -0.20 8.34
C ALA A 421 26.77 0.43 7.28
N SER A 422 26.28 0.49 6.05
CA SER A 422 26.85 1.30 4.98
C SER A 422 25.98 2.52 4.72
N LYS A 423 26.60 3.68 4.46
CA LYS A 423 25.90 4.94 4.17
C LYS A 423 25.71 5.10 2.67
N VAL A 424 24.46 5.21 2.22
CA VAL A 424 24.09 5.41 0.81
C VAL A 424 23.65 6.86 0.60
N PRO A 425 24.41 7.68 -0.15
CA PRO A 425 24.02 9.06 -0.42
C PRO A 425 22.92 9.13 -1.49
N LEU A 426 21.93 10.00 -1.27
CA LEU A 426 20.96 10.39 -2.29
C LEU A 426 21.65 11.27 -3.32
N LYS A 427 21.73 10.81 -4.58
CA LYS A 427 22.35 11.55 -5.67
C LYS A 427 21.26 12.15 -6.57
N PRO A 428 21.10 13.48 -6.68
CA PRO A 428 20.05 14.09 -7.50
C PRO A 428 20.00 13.56 -8.93
N TYR A 429 21.17 13.39 -9.56
CA TYR A 429 21.28 12.91 -10.94
C TYR A 429 21.15 11.38 -11.09
N ARG A 430 21.11 10.63 -9.99
CA ARG A 430 20.90 9.17 -9.97
C ARG A 430 20.13 8.78 -8.68
N PRO A 431 18.84 9.14 -8.60
CA PRO A 431 18.08 9.12 -7.35
C PRO A 431 17.68 7.71 -6.92
N VAL A 432 17.59 6.75 -7.86
CA VAL A 432 17.36 5.34 -7.53
C VAL A 432 18.68 4.67 -7.18
N SER A 433 18.80 4.21 -5.94
CA SER A 433 19.95 3.46 -5.44
C SER A 433 19.66 1.97 -5.48
N CYS A 434 20.45 1.20 -6.22
CA CYS A 434 20.33 -0.25 -6.26
C CYS A 434 21.66 -0.94 -5.95
N TRP A 435 21.60 -2.08 -5.27
CA TRP A 435 22.74 -2.93 -4.97
C TRP A 435 22.32 -4.40 -4.83
N ASP A 436 23.29 -5.29 -4.98
CA ASP A 436 23.09 -6.73 -4.79
C ASP A 436 23.38 -7.11 -3.33
N GLU A 437 22.61 -8.07 -2.81
CA GLU A 437 22.88 -8.75 -1.54
C GLU A 437 22.68 -10.26 -1.71
N GLU A 438 23.35 -11.05 -0.87
CA GLU A 438 23.10 -12.48 -0.77
C GLU A 438 22.26 -12.77 0.48
N ILE A 439 21.10 -13.39 0.30
CA ILE A 439 20.20 -13.76 1.40
C ILE A 439 19.80 -15.22 1.20
N GLU A 440 20.13 -16.08 2.17
CA GLU A 440 19.82 -17.52 2.12
C GLU A 440 20.35 -18.23 0.85
N GLY A 441 21.56 -17.84 0.38
CA GLY A 441 22.19 -18.39 -0.82
C GLY A 441 21.63 -17.88 -2.15
N GLU A 442 20.66 -16.96 -2.11
CA GLU A 442 20.09 -16.31 -3.30
C GLU A 442 20.63 -14.89 -3.46
N VAL A 443 21.00 -14.52 -4.69
CA VAL A 443 21.39 -13.14 -5.00
C VAL A 443 20.13 -12.31 -5.28
N VAL A 444 19.91 -11.30 -4.47
CA VAL A 444 18.79 -10.35 -4.59
C VAL A 444 19.30 -8.97 -4.97
N LEU A 445 18.54 -8.27 -5.81
CA LEU A 445 18.71 -6.86 -6.12
C LEU A 445 17.72 -6.06 -5.28
N ILE A 446 18.23 -5.12 -4.48
CA ILE A 446 17.42 -4.16 -3.73
C ILE A 446 17.53 -2.81 -4.41
N CYS A 447 16.41 -2.15 -4.68
CA CYS A 447 16.35 -0.80 -5.22
C CYS A 447 15.51 0.11 -4.33
N ILE A 448 16.04 1.31 -4.03
CA ILE A 448 15.38 2.36 -3.26
C ILE A 448 15.19 3.60 -4.13
N ALA A 449 13.96 4.09 -4.24
CA ALA A 449 13.63 5.32 -4.96
C ALA A 449 12.99 6.35 -4.01
N PRO A 450 13.46 7.61 -3.97
CA PRO A 450 12.89 8.65 -3.12
C PRO A 450 11.52 9.09 -3.63
N ASN A 451 10.54 9.21 -2.74
CA ASN A 451 9.25 9.79 -3.12
C ASN A 451 9.30 11.31 -3.11
N LEU A 452 8.77 11.89 -4.18
CA LEU A 452 8.38 13.27 -4.25
C LEU A 452 6.98 13.39 -3.64
N VAL A 453 6.90 13.74 -2.36
CA VAL A 453 5.65 13.69 -1.60
C VAL A 453 4.77 14.89 -1.91
N CYS A 454 3.52 14.63 -2.28
CA CYS A 454 2.51 15.66 -2.50
C CYS A 454 2.21 16.43 -1.21
N THR A 455 2.27 17.76 -1.23
CA THR A 455 1.89 18.62 -0.09
C THR A 455 0.43 19.07 -0.16
N LYS A 456 -0.15 19.10 -1.35
CA LYS A 456 -1.57 19.42 -1.59
C LYS A 456 -2.33 18.15 -1.96
N VAL A 457 -2.60 17.33 -0.94
CA VAL A 457 -3.24 16.01 -1.10
C VAL A 457 -4.65 16.16 -1.69
N HIS A 458 -4.89 15.50 -2.81
CA HIS A 458 -6.22 15.33 -3.41
C HIS A 458 -6.91 14.05 -2.91
N LYS A 459 -6.17 12.94 -2.86
CA LYS A 459 -6.65 11.65 -2.35
C LYS A 459 -5.49 10.75 -1.92
N THR A 460 -5.74 9.83 -0.99
CA THR A 460 -4.74 8.87 -0.50
C THR A 460 -5.23 7.42 -0.50
N ALA A 461 -6.55 7.20 -0.42
CA ALA A 461 -7.16 5.89 -0.60
C ALA A 461 -6.80 5.30 -1.97
N GLY A 462 -6.45 4.02 -2.02
CA GLY A 462 -5.95 3.37 -3.24
C GLY A 462 -4.52 3.76 -3.65
N GLY A 463 -3.81 4.53 -2.82
CA GLY A 463 -2.44 4.97 -3.13
C GLY A 463 -1.46 3.80 -3.26
N GLY A 464 -1.46 2.87 -2.31
CA GLY A 464 -0.64 1.65 -2.36
C GLY A 464 -0.93 0.82 -3.60
N ASP A 465 -2.22 0.53 -3.85
CA ASP A 465 -2.68 -0.22 -5.02
C ASP A 465 -2.18 0.36 -6.36
N ASN A 466 -2.24 1.68 -6.52
CA ASN A 466 -1.72 2.37 -7.70
C ASN A 466 -0.19 2.23 -7.80
N ILE A 467 0.53 2.38 -6.69
CA ILE A 467 1.99 2.27 -6.63
C ILE A 467 2.46 0.85 -6.97
N SER A 468 1.84 -0.17 -6.37
CA SER A 468 2.13 -1.58 -6.59
C SER A 468 1.88 -1.98 -8.05
N SER A 469 0.73 -1.60 -8.61
CA SER A 469 0.37 -1.91 -10.00
C SER A 469 1.27 -1.22 -11.02
N ALA A 470 1.58 0.05 -10.79
CA ALA A 470 2.53 0.81 -11.60
C ALA A 470 3.92 0.15 -11.58
N GLY A 471 4.42 -0.22 -10.39
CA GLY A 471 5.68 -0.95 -10.26
C GLY A 471 5.66 -2.28 -11.01
N LEU A 472 4.61 -3.08 -10.83
CA LEU A 472 4.46 -4.40 -11.48
C LEU A 472 4.42 -4.31 -13.00
N ALA A 473 3.76 -3.30 -13.59
CA ALA A 473 3.65 -3.12 -15.04
C ALA A 473 5.02 -3.06 -15.73
N PHE A 474 6.04 -2.52 -15.05
CA PHE A 474 7.41 -2.43 -15.57
C PHE A 474 8.20 -3.74 -15.48
N GLN A 475 7.71 -4.73 -14.73
CA GLN A 475 8.45 -5.94 -14.39
C GLN A 475 7.93 -7.21 -15.08
N ILE A 476 6.85 -7.12 -15.88
CA ILE A 476 6.16 -8.25 -16.54
C ILE A 476 6.25 -8.27 -18.06
#